data_AF-A0A422Q777-F1
#
_entry.id   AF-A0A422Q777-F1
#
_cell.length_a   1.000
_cell.length_b   1.000
_cell.length_c   1.000
_cell.angle_alpha   90.00
_cell.angle_beta   90.00
_cell.angle_gamma   90.00
#
_symmetry.space_group_name_H-M   'P 1'
#
loop_
_entity.id
_entity.type
_entity.pdbx_description
1 polymer ?
#
loop_
_entity_poly.entity_id
_entity_poly.type
_entity_poly.pdbx_seq_one_letter_code
_entity_poly.pdbx_strand_id
1 'polypeptide(L)'
;MRARGNSALSASTLSPEETHRGIKTFLRSIDEPVLSGSLVAYEFLDSAHDFHWSLARVLKLGEHHALLQRWRVENGSYADVLDALQKEKERKMEEVRHCQRILSEQREELAMVRRDTEAQVERTKEEVENARRALAEVEEVWLHEAFNARLPSAGLCLALEASIAILNSDGEEEQAKGWEELRTVVRDPTFIRRLLEYCPALAKGADARQGIVNDYHPRLLKLREQILRPSVNILPATPTALESLICDWALAQLNAFIVYPEIEKSQARANEIGEAINNNIRRMKLLDTQIKHNAEQQHIYNEGYGVVKGKNISNATCLTFMEASDIAPITVPRSSITAAVSASNTSNAGVAVVTHEEAKRLLARASMHRPLLYAALDTALEKVQHMKNKDTDNATLIQQLRDENGVVRKQNNDMAKLLNTAKTELNQVQQELDKKQTPRQASTRGVHQTIHTPPGTTRRRLSQTRGKQTPS
;
A
#
# COMPACT_ATOMS: atom_id res chain seq x y z
N MET A 1 7.95 34.72 23.98
CA MET A 1 7.69 35.38 25.29
C MET A 1 8.51 34.65 26.36
N ARG A 2 9.29 35.36 27.18
CA ARG A 2 10.19 34.76 28.21
C ARG A 2 9.56 34.81 29.61
N ALA A 3 9.75 33.77 30.42
CA ALA A 3 9.47 33.79 31.86
C ALA A 3 10.55 33.05 32.66
N ARG A 4 11.20 33.77 33.59
CA ARG A 4 11.99 33.20 34.70
C ARG A 4 11.05 32.94 35.87
N GLY A 5 11.22 31.81 36.55
CA GLY A 5 10.58 31.51 37.82
C GLY A 5 11.33 30.39 38.54
N ASN A 6 12.19 30.77 39.48
CA ASN A 6 12.72 29.86 40.49
C ASN A 6 11.61 29.60 41.51
N SER A 7 11.23 28.35 41.71
CA SER A 7 10.56 27.91 42.93
C SER A 7 11.02 26.50 43.29
N ALA A 8 11.85 26.41 44.33
CA ALA A 8 12.16 25.18 45.02
C ALA A 8 10.87 24.61 45.61
N LEU A 9 10.50 23.39 45.23
CA LEU A 9 9.37 22.65 45.79
C LEU A 9 9.89 21.37 46.45
N SER A 10 9.60 21.28 47.73
CA SER A 10 9.82 20.15 48.64
C SER A 10 9.41 18.81 48.03
N ALA A 11 10.34 17.86 48.00
CA ALA A 11 10.11 16.49 47.57
C ALA A 11 9.24 15.74 48.59
N SER A 12 7.92 15.74 48.39
CA SER A 12 7.04 14.72 48.97
C SER A 12 7.14 13.46 48.10
N THR A 13 7.78 12.42 48.63
CA THR A 13 7.89 11.10 47.99
C THR A 13 6.51 10.42 47.94
N LEU A 14 5.80 10.61 46.83
CA LEU A 14 4.55 9.93 46.52
C LEU A 14 4.78 8.41 46.41
N SER A 15 3.80 7.62 46.86
CA SER A 15 3.84 6.16 46.71
C SER A 15 3.94 5.76 45.23
N PRO A 16 4.64 4.67 44.87
CA PRO A 16 4.72 4.18 43.49
C PRO A 16 3.34 3.98 42.83
N GLU A 17 2.33 3.63 43.61
CA GLU A 17 0.95 3.38 43.16
C GLU A 17 0.17 4.68 42.94
N GLU A 18 0.41 5.70 43.76
CA GLU A 18 -0.14 7.06 43.59
C GLU A 18 0.49 7.74 42.39
N THR A 19 1.80 7.55 42.21
CA THR A 19 2.55 8.02 41.04
C THR A 19 2.03 7.33 39.77
N HIS A 20 1.83 6.01 39.79
CA HIS A 20 1.28 5.28 38.65
C HIS A 20 -0.16 5.67 38.32
N ARG A 21 -0.99 5.90 39.34
CA ARG A 21 -2.38 6.38 39.17
C ARG A 21 -2.40 7.82 38.63
N GLY A 22 -1.53 8.69 39.14
CA GLY A 22 -1.33 10.05 38.65
C GLY A 22 -0.93 10.05 37.18
N ILE A 23 0.07 9.25 36.81
CA ILE A 23 0.52 9.08 35.41
C ILE A 23 -0.61 8.53 34.53
N LYS A 24 -1.35 7.51 34.98
CA LYS A 24 -2.44 6.91 34.20
C LYS A 24 -3.61 7.87 34.00
N THR A 25 -3.94 8.66 35.01
CA THR A 25 -5.00 9.69 34.94
C THR A 25 -4.57 10.86 34.06
N PHE A 26 -3.29 11.22 34.12
CA PHE A 26 -2.66 12.22 33.27
C PHE A 26 -2.60 11.80 31.79
N LEU A 27 -2.17 10.57 31.49
CA LEU A 27 -2.14 10.04 30.12
C LEU A 27 -3.55 9.98 29.50
N ARG A 28 -4.59 9.77 30.31
CA ARG A 28 -5.99 9.86 29.88
C ARG A 28 -6.48 11.30 29.66
N SER A 29 -5.77 12.30 30.18
CA SER A 29 -6.07 13.73 29.97
C SER A 29 -5.35 14.34 28.76
N ILE A 30 -4.47 13.57 28.12
CA ILE A 30 -3.85 13.93 26.84
C ILE A 30 -4.89 13.59 25.76
N ASP A 31 -5.36 14.60 25.03
CA ASP A 31 -6.36 14.46 23.97
C ASP A 31 -5.95 13.37 22.96
N GLU A 32 -6.96 12.64 22.46
CA GLU A 32 -6.90 11.51 21.51
C GLU A 32 -5.84 11.63 20.40
N PRO A 33 -5.36 10.50 19.84
CA PRO A 33 -4.20 10.48 18.95
C PRO A 33 -4.38 11.46 17.78
N VAL A 34 -3.38 12.33 17.61
CA VAL A 34 -3.32 13.26 16.48
C VAL A 34 -3.45 12.49 15.17
N LEU A 35 -4.52 12.77 14.42
CA LEU A 35 -4.80 12.15 13.12
C LEU A 35 -4.30 13.03 11.97
N SER A 36 -4.01 12.42 10.82
CA SER A 36 -3.83 13.16 9.56
C SER A 36 -5.08 14.00 9.27
N GLY A 37 -4.88 15.25 8.88
CA GLY A 37 -5.93 16.25 8.66
C GLY A 37 -6.25 17.13 9.87
N SER A 38 -5.80 16.76 11.07
CA SER A 38 -6.05 17.53 12.31
C SER A 38 -5.31 18.86 12.32
N LEU A 39 -5.94 19.90 12.87
CA LEU A 39 -5.28 21.15 13.21
C LEU A 39 -4.59 21.00 14.57
N VAL A 40 -3.30 21.29 14.63
CA VAL A 40 -2.48 21.11 15.83
C VAL A 40 -1.68 22.37 16.14
N ALA A 41 -1.44 22.58 17.44
CA ALA A 41 -0.44 23.53 17.91
C ALA A 41 0.90 22.81 18.00
N TYR A 42 1.96 23.41 17.47
CA TYR A 42 3.31 22.88 17.53
C TYR A 42 4.32 23.95 17.97
N GLU A 43 5.37 23.52 18.66
CA GLU A 43 6.45 24.38 19.14
C GLU A 43 7.67 24.35 18.23
N PHE A 44 8.33 25.49 18.12
CA PHE A 44 9.61 25.62 17.46
C PHE A 44 10.47 26.70 18.14
N LEU A 45 11.78 26.57 17.99
CA LEU A 45 12.72 27.63 18.35
C LEU A 45 12.92 28.54 17.15
N ASP A 46 12.89 29.85 17.38
CA ASP A 46 13.25 30.81 16.35
C ASP A 46 14.79 30.95 16.22
N SER A 47 15.24 31.80 15.30
CA SER A 47 16.67 32.08 15.10
C SER A 47 17.34 32.71 16.33
N ALA A 48 16.57 33.34 17.22
CA ALA A 48 17.03 33.90 18.48
C ALA A 48 17.03 32.89 19.64
N HIS A 49 16.70 31.62 19.37
CA HIS A 49 16.57 30.54 20.36
C HIS A 49 15.48 30.82 21.41
N ASP A 50 14.51 31.66 21.08
CA ASP A 50 13.33 31.87 21.89
C ASP A 50 12.25 30.84 21.51
N PHE A 51 11.47 30.41 22.51
CA PHE A 51 10.38 29.45 22.31
C PHE A 51 9.15 30.13 21.70
N HIS A 52 8.68 29.56 20.60
CA HIS A 52 7.47 29.97 19.89
C HIS A 52 6.56 28.77 19.63
N TRP A 53 5.27 29.05 19.46
CA TRP A 53 4.29 28.08 19.00
C TRP A 53 3.52 28.66 17.82
N SER A 54 3.03 27.80 16.93
CA SER A 54 2.11 28.16 15.85
C SER A 54 1.12 27.03 15.59
N LEU A 55 0.14 27.29 14.72
CA LEU A 55 -0.78 26.28 14.23
C LEU A 55 -0.30 25.67 12.91
N ALA A 56 -0.62 24.39 12.74
CA ALA A 56 -0.42 23.69 11.49
C ALA A 56 -1.43 22.58 11.30
N ARG A 57 -1.69 22.22 10.04
CA ARG A 57 -2.48 21.03 9.68
C ARG A 57 -1.55 19.84 9.48
N VAL A 58 -1.90 18.69 10.05
CA VAL A 58 -1.12 17.45 9.87
C VAL A 58 -1.40 16.89 8.48
N LEU A 59 -0.40 16.85 7.61
CA LEU A 59 -0.51 16.24 6.28
C LEU A 59 -0.26 14.74 6.35
N LYS A 60 0.81 14.35 7.05
CA LYS A 60 1.22 12.95 7.22
C LYS A 60 1.81 12.74 8.60
N LEU A 61 1.42 11.63 9.23
CA LEU A 61 1.92 11.22 10.53
C LEU A 61 2.85 10.01 10.36
N GLY A 62 4.12 10.16 10.74
CA GLY A 62 5.09 9.07 10.82
C GLY A 62 5.19 8.51 12.23
N GLU A 63 6.13 7.58 12.45
CA GLU A 63 6.35 6.97 13.77
C GLU A 63 6.92 7.99 14.79
N HIS A 64 7.90 8.81 14.35
CA HIS A 64 8.58 9.79 15.22
C HIS A 64 8.48 11.24 14.73
N HIS A 65 8.01 11.45 13.50
CA HIS A 65 7.90 12.77 12.88
C HIS A 65 6.49 12.99 12.34
N ALA A 66 6.12 14.25 12.14
CA ALA A 66 4.91 14.67 11.47
C ALA A 66 5.25 15.68 10.38
N LEU A 67 4.63 15.53 9.21
CA LEU A 67 4.67 16.51 8.14
C LEU A 67 3.49 17.46 8.34
N LEU A 68 3.78 18.75 8.51
CA LEU A 68 2.84 19.78 8.90
C LEU A 68 2.76 20.89 7.84
N GLN A 69 1.54 21.28 7.45
CA GLN A 69 1.28 22.49 6.67
C GLN A 69 1.13 23.67 7.62
N ARG A 70 2.03 24.66 7.54
CA ARG A 70 2.06 25.81 8.45
C ARG A 70 0.89 26.75 8.22
N TRP A 71 0.42 27.36 9.30
CA TRP A 71 -0.55 28.46 9.25
C TRP A 71 0.16 29.77 9.63
N ARG A 72 -0.20 30.85 8.93
CA ARG A 72 0.28 32.20 9.21
C ARG A 72 -0.54 32.81 10.32
N VAL A 73 0.14 33.48 11.24
CA VAL A 73 -0.51 34.25 12.31
C VAL A 73 -0.73 35.67 11.80
N GLU A 74 -1.97 36.13 11.83
CA GLU A 74 -2.31 37.53 11.74
C GLU A 74 -2.74 37.99 13.13
N ASN A 75 -1.97 38.91 13.72
CA ASN A 75 -2.35 39.55 14.97
C ASN A 75 -3.50 40.50 14.64
N GLY A 76 -4.67 40.27 15.24
CA GLY A 76 -5.83 40.96 14.72
C GLY A 76 -6.96 41.18 15.71
N SER A 77 -7.47 42.41 15.67
CA SER A 77 -8.81 42.76 16.10
C SER A 77 -9.84 41.89 15.36
N TYR A 78 -11.07 41.92 15.83
CA TYR A 78 -12.20 41.28 15.18
C TYR A 78 -12.36 41.63 13.69
N ALA A 79 -11.96 42.85 13.30
CA ALA A 79 -11.96 43.31 11.91
C ALA A 79 -11.01 42.48 11.03
N ASP A 80 -9.88 42.06 11.57
CA ASP A 80 -8.87 41.26 10.86
C ASP A 80 -9.35 39.81 10.68
N VAL A 81 -10.17 39.28 11.60
CA VAL A 81 -10.85 37.98 11.42
C VAL A 81 -11.81 38.02 10.24
N LEU A 82 -12.60 39.08 10.13
CA LEU A 82 -13.55 39.25 9.02
C LEU A 82 -12.85 39.42 7.67
N ASP A 83 -11.75 40.19 7.64
CA ASP A 83 -10.91 40.37 6.45
C ASP A 83 -10.23 39.06 6.03
N ALA A 84 -9.67 38.30 6.98
CA ALA A 84 -9.07 36.99 6.73
C ALA A 84 -10.10 35.98 6.16
N LEU A 85 -11.29 35.91 6.75
CA LEU A 85 -12.38 35.06 6.24
C LEU A 85 -12.83 35.49 4.85
N GLN A 86 -12.84 36.79 4.55
CA GLN A 86 -13.22 37.32 3.24
C GLN A 86 -12.17 36.99 2.18
N LYS A 87 -10.89 37.21 2.47
CA LYS A 87 -9.78 36.83 1.59
C LYS A 87 -9.78 35.34 1.29
N GLU A 88 -9.99 34.50 2.31
CA GLU A 88 -10.04 33.05 2.14
C GLU A 88 -11.25 32.62 1.29
N LYS A 89 -12.42 33.22 1.52
CA LYS A 89 -13.61 32.98 0.70
C LYS A 89 -13.35 33.37 -0.76
N GLU A 90 -12.75 34.52 -1.02
CA GLU A 90 -12.40 34.98 -2.37
C GLU A 90 -11.39 34.04 -3.06
N ARG A 91 -10.35 33.62 -2.33
CA ARG A 91 -9.38 32.63 -2.80
C ARG A 91 -10.06 31.33 -3.21
N LYS A 92 -10.94 30.79 -2.35
CA LYS A 92 -11.67 29.54 -2.62
C LYS A 92 -12.63 29.68 -3.80
N MET A 93 -13.30 30.82 -3.93
CA MET A 93 -14.12 31.11 -5.13
C MET A 93 -13.28 31.13 -6.40
N GLU A 94 -12.07 31.69 -6.36
CA GLU A 94 -11.16 31.67 -7.51
C GLU A 94 -10.67 30.26 -7.83
N GLU A 95 -10.35 29.44 -6.82
CA GLU A 95 -10.05 28.03 -7.01
C GLU A 95 -11.21 27.26 -7.66
N VAL A 96 -12.46 27.56 -7.28
CA VAL A 96 -13.65 27.00 -7.93
C VAL A 96 -13.73 27.41 -9.40
N ARG A 97 -13.54 28.70 -9.72
CA ARG A 97 -13.52 29.17 -11.12
C ARG A 97 -12.41 28.51 -11.93
N HIS A 98 -11.24 28.33 -11.33
CA HIS A 98 -10.14 27.61 -11.97
C HIS A 98 -10.49 26.14 -12.24
N CYS A 99 -11.07 25.43 -11.27
CA CYS A 99 -11.55 24.06 -11.47
C CYS A 99 -12.63 23.98 -12.55
N GLN A 100 -13.54 24.96 -12.63
CA GLN A 100 -14.57 25.03 -13.66
C GLN A 100 -13.98 25.19 -15.08
N ARG A 101 -12.93 26.00 -15.23
CA ARG A 101 -12.21 26.15 -16.51
C ARG A 101 -11.56 24.84 -16.93
N ILE A 102 -10.75 24.24 -16.05
CA ILE A 102 -10.10 22.93 -16.31
C ILE A 102 -11.14 21.86 -16.65
N LEU A 103 -12.25 21.82 -15.91
CA LEU A 103 -13.32 20.83 -16.13
C LEU A 103 -14.00 21.03 -17.48
N SER A 104 -14.11 22.26 -17.98
CA SER A 104 -14.66 22.55 -19.30
C SER A 104 -13.71 22.07 -20.40
N GLU A 105 -12.41 22.36 -20.26
CA GLU A 105 -11.36 21.89 -21.17
C GLU A 105 -11.31 20.35 -21.21
N GLN A 106 -11.30 19.69 -20.06
CA GLN A 106 -11.28 18.23 -19.96
C GLN A 106 -12.53 17.57 -20.57
N ARG A 107 -13.70 18.21 -20.45
CA ARG A 107 -14.94 17.71 -21.08
C ARG A 107 -14.89 17.81 -22.60
N GLU A 108 -14.37 18.91 -23.11
CA GLU A 108 -14.17 19.10 -24.54
C GLU A 108 -13.17 18.09 -25.09
N GLU A 109 -12.04 17.91 -24.40
CA GLU A 109 -11.03 16.91 -24.72
C GLU A 109 -11.60 15.49 -24.71
N LEU A 110 -12.36 15.11 -23.68
CA LEU A 110 -13.02 13.81 -23.62
C LEU A 110 -13.99 13.60 -24.79
N ALA A 111 -14.75 14.64 -25.15
CA ALA A 111 -15.67 14.58 -26.27
C ALA A 111 -14.94 14.43 -27.61
N MET A 112 -13.82 15.13 -27.79
CA MET A 112 -12.94 14.98 -28.96
C MET A 112 -12.40 13.55 -29.06
N VAL A 113 -11.76 13.04 -28.00
CA VAL A 113 -11.18 11.69 -27.98
C VAL A 113 -12.21 10.63 -28.30
N ARG A 114 -13.41 10.72 -27.72
CA ARG A 114 -14.49 9.75 -27.99
C ARG A 114 -14.97 9.80 -29.43
N ARG A 115 -15.18 11.00 -29.99
CA ARG A 115 -15.59 11.16 -31.39
C ARG A 115 -14.54 10.63 -32.35
N ASP A 116 -13.27 10.94 -32.11
CA ASP A 116 -12.18 10.48 -32.98
C ASP A 116 -12.02 8.97 -32.90
N THR A 117 -12.14 8.39 -31.70
CA THR A 117 -12.09 6.95 -31.49
C THR A 117 -13.26 6.24 -32.17
N GLU A 118 -14.48 6.75 -31.99
CA GLU A 118 -15.69 6.21 -32.64
C GLU A 118 -15.60 6.30 -34.16
N ALA A 119 -15.16 7.44 -34.71
CA ALA A 119 -14.96 7.60 -36.14
C ALA A 119 -13.89 6.64 -36.69
N GLN A 120 -12.80 6.43 -35.95
CA GLN A 120 -11.76 5.51 -36.36
C GLN A 120 -12.22 4.04 -36.31
N VAL A 121 -12.94 3.64 -35.26
CA VAL A 121 -13.56 2.31 -35.15
C VAL A 121 -14.51 2.08 -36.33
N GLU A 122 -15.38 3.04 -36.63
CA GLU A 122 -16.38 2.89 -37.69
C GLU A 122 -15.73 2.79 -39.07
N ARG A 123 -14.73 3.63 -39.37
CA ARG A 123 -13.96 3.53 -40.64
C ARG A 123 -13.30 2.17 -40.79
N THR A 124 -12.59 1.69 -39.77
CA THR A 124 -11.89 0.40 -39.82
C THR A 124 -12.88 -0.76 -39.92
N LYS A 125 -14.01 -0.69 -39.22
CA LYS A 125 -15.07 -1.68 -39.34
C LYS A 125 -15.67 -1.68 -40.76
N GLU A 126 -15.94 -0.51 -41.31
CA GLU A 126 -16.47 -0.36 -42.68
C GLU A 126 -15.49 -0.94 -43.71
N GLU A 127 -14.18 -0.67 -43.60
CA GLU A 127 -13.15 -1.25 -44.46
C GLU A 127 -13.16 -2.79 -44.42
N VAL A 128 -13.23 -3.38 -43.23
CA VAL A 128 -13.30 -4.83 -43.03
C VAL A 128 -14.60 -5.42 -43.60
N GLU A 129 -15.74 -4.80 -43.33
CA GLU A 129 -17.04 -5.25 -43.85
C GLU A 129 -17.14 -5.12 -45.38
N ASN A 130 -16.59 -4.04 -45.95
CA ASN A 130 -16.53 -3.83 -47.39
C ASN A 130 -15.72 -4.95 -48.07
N ALA A 131 -14.54 -5.25 -47.53
CA ALA A 131 -13.71 -6.33 -48.07
C ALA A 131 -14.37 -7.72 -47.89
N ARG A 132 -15.06 -7.94 -46.78
CA ARG A 132 -15.82 -9.19 -46.54
C ARG A 132 -16.97 -9.34 -47.54
N ARG A 133 -17.76 -8.28 -47.78
CA ARG A 133 -18.85 -8.29 -48.77
C ARG A 133 -18.33 -8.55 -50.17
N ALA A 134 -17.26 -7.86 -50.58
CA ALA A 134 -16.66 -8.05 -51.88
C ALA A 134 -16.14 -9.48 -52.09
N LEU A 135 -15.60 -10.12 -51.05
CA LEU A 135 -15.20 -11.53 -51.10
C LEU A 135 -16.39 -12.50 -51.14
N ALA A 136 -17.49 -12.19 -50.45
CA ALA A 136 -18.69 -13.01 -50.42
C ALA A 136 -19.46 -13.02 -51.75
N GLU A 137 -19.30 -11.98 -52.57
CA GLU A 137 -19.90 -11.87 -53.90
C GLU A 137 -19.15 -12.67 -54.99
N VAL A 138 -17.97 -13.21 -54.68
CA VAL A 138 -17.17 -13.98 -55.63
C VAL A 138 -17.84 -15.33 -55.89
N GLU A 139 -18.11 -15.63 -57.16
CA GLU A 139 -18.66 -16.93 -57.55
C GLU A 139 -17.63 -18.06 -57.34
N GLU A 140 -18.10 -19.22 -56.88
CA GLU A 140 -17.27 -20.38 -56.56
C GLU A 140 -16.41 -20.86 -57.76
N VAL A 141 -16.89 -20.65 -58.98
CA VAL A 141 -16.17 -21.02 -60.23
C VAL A 141 -14.82 -20.30 -60.31
N TRP A 142 -14.76 -19.00 -60.00
CA TRP A 142 -13.52 -18.22 -60.05
C TRP A 142 -12.52 -18.64 -58.98
N LEU A 143 -13.03 -18.98 -57.79
CA LEU A 143 -12.21 -19.52 -56.71
C LEU A 143 -11.63 -20.88 -57.12
N HIS A 144 -12.45 -21.76 -57.70
CA HIS A 144 -12.02 -23.06 -58.18
C HIS A 144 -10.97 -22.94 -59.29
N GLU A 145 -11.15 -22.05 -60.27
CA GLU A 145 -10.17 -21.81 -61.33
C GLU A 145 -8.84 -21.31 -60.78
N ALA A 146 -8.86 -20.32 -59.89
CA ALA A 146 -7.66 -19.73 -59.31
C ALA A 146 -6.91 -20.73 -58.40
N PHE A 147 -7.62 -21.47 -57.54
CA PHE A 147 -7.02 -22.43 -56.60
C PHE A 147 -6.54 -23.71 -57.29
N ASN A 148 -7.05 -24.02 -58.49
CA ASN A 148 -6.58 -25.16 -59.27
C ASN A 148 -5.54 -24.79 -60.33
N ALA A 149 -5.16 -23.52 -60.45
CA ALA A 149 -4.10 -23.09 -61.35
C ALA A 149 -2.79 -23.85 -61.10
N ARG A 150 -2.14 -24.29 -62.18
CA ARG A 150 -0.83 -24.96 -62.09
C ARG A 150 0.27 -23.98 -61.66
N LEU A 151 0.15 -22.72 -62.09
CA LEU A 151 1.08 -21.62 -61.81
C LEU A 151 0.25 -20.35 -61.55
N PRO A 152 -0.02 -19.99 -60.27
CA PRO A 152 -0.70 -18.74 -59.92
C PRO A 152 0.22 -17.52 -60.11
N SER A 153 -0.35 -16.31 -60.09
CA SER A 153 0.43 -15.09 -60.05
C SER A 153 1.18 -14.95 -58.72
N ALA A 154 2.35 -14.31 -58.74
CA ALA A 154 3.13 -14.04 -57.53
C ALA A 154 2.36 -13.14 -56.54
N GLY A 155 1.52 -12.23 -57.06
CA GLY A 155 0.67 -11.37 -56.25
C GLY A 155 -0.45 -12.15 -55.54
N LEU A 156 -1.10 -13.09 -56.21
CA LEU A 156 -2.09 -13.97 -55.59
C LEU A 156 -1.45 -14.84 -54.51
N CYS A 157 -0.27 -15.42 -54.75
CA CYS A 157 0.47 -16.15 -53.72
C CYS A 157 0.75 -15.29 -52.50
N LEU A 158 1.24 -14.06 -52.69
CA LEU A 158 1.52 -13.14 -51.59
C LEU A 158 0.26 -12.79 -50.78
N ALA A 159 -0.86 -12.52 -51.46
CA ALA A 159 -2.13 -12.20 -50.82
C ALA A 159 -2.68 -13.40 -50.01
N LEU A 160 -2.53 -14.61 -50.53
CA LEU A 160 -2.91 -15.85 -49.85
C LEU A 160 -1.99 -16.19 -48.66
N GLU A 161 -0.68 -16.03 -48.82
CA GLU A 161 0.29 -16.17 -47.72
C GLU A 161 -0.06 -15.24 -46.57
N ALA A 162 -0.32 -13.97 -46.86
CA ALA A 162 -0.73 -12.99 -45.87
C ALA A 162 -2.06 -13.38 -45.21
N SER A 163 -3.03 -13.82 -46.00
CA SER A 163 -4.35 -14.21 -45.50
C SER A 163 -4.30 -15.40 -44.55
N ILE A 164 -3.48 -16.41 -44.87
CA ILE A 164 -3.27 -17.58 -44.01
C ILE A 164 -2.50 -17.16 -42.75
N ALA A 165 -1.48 -16.32 -42.86
CA ALA A 165 -0.76 -15.80 -41.70
C ALA A 165 -1.70 -15.03 -40.74
N ILE A 166 -2.63 -14.24 -41.28
CA ILE A 166 -3.66 -13.53 -40.50
C ILE A 166 -4.60 -14.53 -39.82
N LEU A 167 -5.12 -15.53 -40.55
CA LEU A 167 -6.03 -16.54 -40.02
C LEU A 167 -5.39 -17.42 -38.94
N ASN A 168 -4.07 -17.62 -39.00
CA ASN A 168 -3.31 -18.45 -38.09
C ASN A 168 -2.57 -17.64 -37.01
N SER A 169 -2.84 -16.33 -36.90
CA SER A 169 -2.20 -15.44 -35.92
C SER A 169 -2.40 -15.85 -34.46
N ASP A 170 -3.44 -16.64 -34.16
CA ASP A 170 -3.76 -17.12 -32.81
C ASP A 170 -3.28 -18.57 -32.53
N GLY A 171 -2.64 -19.24 -33.50
CA GLY A 171 -2.26 -20.67 -33.41
C GLY A 171 -0.76 -20.92 -33.62
N GLU A 172 -0.27 -22.09 -33.18
CA GLU A 172 1.10 -22.57 -33.45
C GLU A 172 1.25 -23.23 -34.85
N GLU A 173 0.29 -23.01 -35.76
CA GLU A 173 0.34 -23.61 -37.09
C GLU A 173 1.49 -23.01 -37.90
N GLU A 174 2.30 -23.87 -38.54
CA GLU A 174 3.37 -23.44 -39.43
C GLU A 174 2.81 -22.60 -40.59
N GLN A 175 3.50 -21.50 -40.90
CA GLN A 175 3.15 -20.65 -42.04
C GLN A 175 3.37 -21.43 -43.35
N ALA A 176 2.30 -21.68 -44.09
CA ALA A 176 2.37 -22.23 -45.44
C ALA A 176 3.17 -21.28 -46.35
N LYS A 177 4.25 -21.76 -46.95
CA LYS A 177 5.13 -20.99 -47.85
C LYS A 177 5.23 -21.67 -49.21
N GLY A 178 4.98 -20.88 -50.26
CA GLY A 178 5.03 -21.38 -51.63
C GLY A 178 3.75 -22.11 -52.05
N TRP A 179 3.57 -22.22 -53.37
CA TRP A 179 2.26 -22.51 -53.95
C TRP A 179 1.67 -23.86 -53.54
N GLU A 180 2.44 -24.94 -53.48
CA GLU A 180 1.87 -26.27 -53.20
C GLU A 180 1.29 -26.35 -51.79
N GLU A 181 1.95 -25.76 -50.79
CA GLU A 181 1.44 -25.68 -49.42
C GLU A 181 0.19 -24.79 -49.36
N LEU A 182 0.25 -23.59 -49.94
CA LEU A 182 -0.91 -22.68 -50.03
C LEU A 182 -2.10 -23.36 -50.69
N ARG A 183 -1.85 -24.11 -51.78
CA ARG A 183 -2.87 -24.81 -52.56
C ARG A 183 -3.61 -25.85 -51.74
N THR A 184 -2.94 -26.53 -50.81
CA THR A 184 -3.62 -27.47 -49.90
C THR A 184 -4.58 -26.76 -48.96
N VAL A 185 -4.18 -25.59 -48.43
CA VAL A 185 -4.98 -24.80 -47.49
C VAL A 185 -6.18 -24.16 -48.19
N VAL A 186 -5.98 -23.52 -49.35
CA VAL A 186 -7.06 -22.80 -50.05
C VAL A 186 -8.08 -23.72 -50.70
N ARG A 187 -7.74 -24.98 -50.94
CA ARG A 187 -8.66 -26.01 -51.42
C ARG A 187 -9.57 -26.56 -50.33
N ASP A 188 -9.27 -26.30 -49.06
CA ASP A 188 -10.16 -26.66 -47.96
C ASP A 188 -11.47 -25.86 -48.12
N PRO A 189 -12.65 -26.51 -48.19
CA PRO A 189 -13.94 -25.83 -48.27
C PRO A 189 -14.19 -24.83 -47.14
N THR A 190 -13.47 -24.97 -46.02
CA THR A 190 -13.58 -24.09 -44.86
C THR A 190 -12.75 -22.82 -44.99
N PHE A 191 -11.79 -22.73 -45.92
CA PHE A 191 -10.88 -21.58 -46.03
C PHE A 191 -11.62 -20.26 -46.27
N ILE A 192 -12.49 -20.20 -47.28
CA ILE A 192 -13.27 -19.00 -47.59
C ILE A 192 -14.21 -18.65 -46.43
N ARG A 193 -14.84 -19.66 -45.83
CA ARG A 193 -15.67 -19.45 -44.65
C ARG A 193 -14.86 -18.82 -43.50
N ARG A 194 -13.63 -19.29 -43.25
CA ARG A 194 -12.72 -18.69 -42.25
C ARG A 194 -12.39 -17.24 -42.57
N LEU A 195 -12.14 -16.88 -43.84
CA LEU A 195 -11.93 -15.47 -44.24
C LEU A 195 -13.16 -14.60 -43.97
N LEU A 196 -14.35 -15.12 -44.24
CA LEU A 196 -15.60 -14.40 -44.01
C LEU A 196 -15.95 -14.28 -42.52
N GLU A 197 -15.66 -15.30 -41.71
CA GLU A 197 -15.96 -15.32 -40.27
C GLU A 197 -14.87 -14.63 -39.43
N TYR A 198 -13.69 -14.36 -40.00
CA TYR A 198 -12.59 -13.75 -39.27
C TYR A 198 -12.96 -12.37 -38.72
N CYS A 199 -12.65 -12.18 -37.43
CA CYS A 199 -12.89 -10.94 -36.71
C CYS A 199 -11.58 -10.44 -36.08
N PRO A 200 -10.98 -9.35 -36.60
CA PRO A 200 -9.70 -8.84 -36.08
C PRO A 200 -9.80 -8.33 -34.64
N ALA A 201 -10.99 -7.94 -34.19
CA ALA A 201 -11.25 -7.46 -32.83
C ALA A 201 -11.17 -8.55 -31.75
N LEU A 202 -11.31 -9.84 -32.11
CA LEU A 202 -11.34 -10.95 -31.15
C LEU A 202 -10.02 -11.72 -31.04
N ALA A 203 -9.13 -11.58 -32.02
CA ALA A 203 -7.87 -12.34 -32.06
C ALA A 203 -6.87 -11.83 -30.98
N LYS A 204 -6.02 -12.72 -30.48
CA LYS A 204 -5.20 -12.52 -29.26
C LYS A 204 -3.71 -12.70 -29.59
N GLY A 205 -2.88 -11.72 -29.22
CA GLY A 205 -1.42 -11.80 -29.33
C GLY A 205 -0.80 -10.62 -30.09
N ALA A 206 -0.44 -9.56 -29.37
CA ALA A 206 0.09 -8.33 -29.96
C ALA A 206 1.42 -8.54 -30.71
N ASP A 207 2.30 -9.38 -30.15
CA ASP A 207 3.66 -9.59 -30.70
C ASP A 207 3.65 -10.38 -32.02
N ALA A 208 2.81 -11.42 -32.10
CA ALA A 208 2.66 -12.22 -33.33
C ALA A 208 2.05 -11.39 -34.47
N ARG A 209 1.08 -10.53 -34.16
CA ARG A 209 0.45 -9.62 -35.14
C ARG A 209 1.43 -8.59 -35.68
N GLN A 210 2.29 -8.03 -34.84
CA GLN A 210 3.27 -7.04 -35.28
C GLN A 210 4.26 -7.63 -36.29
N GLY A 211 4.68 -8.88 -36.10
CA GLY A 211 5.50 -9.61 -37.08
C GLY A 211 4.81 -9.72 -38.44
N ILE A 212 3.55 -10.17 -38.44
CA ILE A 212 2.74 -10.30 -39.66
C ILE A 212 2.54 -8.94 -40.37
N VAL A 213 2.24 -7.88 -39.61
CA VAL A 213 2.08 -6.53 -40.15
C VAL A 213 3.38 -6.06 -40.81
N ASN A 214 4.52 -6.20 -40.13
CA ASN A 214 5.81 -5.76 -40.65
C ASN A 214 6.20 -6.52 -41.93
N ASP A 215 5.90 -7.81 -41.98
CA ASP A 215 6.29 -8.68 -43.09
C ASP A 215 5.40 -8.48 -44.33
N TYR A 216 4.08 -8.34 -44.15
CA TYR A 216 3.12 -8.37 -45.27
C TYR A 216 2.54 -7.00 -45.65
N HIS A 217 2.29 -6.10 -44.70
CA HIS A 217 1.63 -4.80 -44.98
C HIS A 217 2.34 -3.97 -46.08
N PRO A 218 3.65 -3.70 -46.01
CA PRO A 218 4.33 -2.92 -47.05
C PRO A 218 4.37 -3.63 -48.41
N ARG A 219 4.45 -4.97 -48.41
CA ARG A 219 4.47 -5.76 -49.65
C ARG A 219 3.10 -5.76 -50.33
N LEU A 220 2.03 -5.88 -49.56
CA LEU A 220 0.66 -5.83 -50.07
C LEU A 220 0.25 -4.43 -50.53
N LEU A 221 0.70 -3.36 -49.87
CA LEU A 221 0.49 -1.99 -50.37
C LEU A 221 1.16 -1.80 -51.74
N LYS A 222 2.41 -2.24 -51.88
CA LYS A 222 3.12 -2.20 -53.16
C LYS A 222 2.43 -3.05 -54.23
N LEU A 223 1.87 -4.20 -53.86
CA LEU A 223 1.08 -5.04 -54.77
C LEU A 223 -0.20 -4.32 -55.20
N ARG A 224 -0.96 -3.74 -54.26
CA ARG A 224 -2.18 -2.97 -54.55
C ARG A 224 -1.91 -1.81 -55.50
N GLU A 225 -0.81 -1.08 -55.31
CA GLU A 225 -0.39 -0.03 -56.24
C GLU A 225 -0.08 -0.56 -57.64
N GLN A 226 0.53 -1.74 -57.75
CA GLN A 226 0.82 -2.38 -59.04
C GLN A 226 -0.46 -2.83 -59.76
N ILE A 227 -1.44 -3.34 -59.01
CA ILE A 227 -2.76 -3.73 -59.52
C ILE A 227 -3.56 -2.50 -59.98
N LEU A 228 -3.50 -1.40 -59.22
CA LEU A 228 -4.23 -0.15 -59.52
C LEU A 228 -3.59 0.71 -60.61
N ARG A 229 -2.31 0.47 -60.97
CA ARG A 229 -1.70 1.16 -62.12
C ARG A 229 -2.42 0.71 -63.39
N PRO A 230 -3.07 1.62 -64.14
CA PRO A 230 -3.70 1.25 -65.39
C PRO A 230 -2.59 0.82 -66.35
N SER A 231 -2.50 -0.49 -66.61
CA SER A 231 -1.70 -0.98 -67.72
C SER A 231 -2.30 -0.41 -68.99
N VAL A 232 -1.45 0.21 -69.82
CA VAL A 232 -1.78 0.95 -71.04
C VAL A 232 -2.44 0.08 -72.14
N ASN A 233 -2.78 -1.18 -71.86
CA ASN A 233 -3.46 -2.05 -72.81
C ASN A 233 -4.78 -2.55 -72.23
N ILE A 234 -5.87 -2.01 -72.79
CA ILE A 234 -7.24 -2.47 -72.66
C ILE A 234 -7.30 -3.96 -72.99
N LEU A 235 -7.67 -4.82 -72.02
CA LEU A 235 -8.40 -6.07 -72.26
C LEU A 235 -9.11 -6.51 -70.94
N PRO A 236 -10.21 -7.27 -71.03
CA PRO A 236 -11.33 -7.29 -70.09
C PRO A 236 -11.07 -8.11 -68.80
N ALA A 237 -12.03 -8.01 -67.87
CA ALA A 237 -12.11 -8.71 -66.59
C ALA A 237 -11.46 -10.11 -66.61
N THR A 238 -10.38 -10.26 -65.85
CA THR A 238 -9.47 -11.40 -65.83
C THR A 238 -9.13 -11.77 -64.37
N PRO A 239 -8.53 -12.96 -64.08
CA PRO A 239 -8.13 -13.47 -62.76
C PRO A 239 -7.38 -12.50 -61.81
N THR A 240 -6.94 -11.36 -62.32
CA THR A 240 -6.51 -10.15 -61.59
C THR A 240 -7.57 -9.61 -60.60
N ALA A 241 -8.86 -9.90 -60.82
CA ALA A 241 -9.94 -9.48 -59.92
C ALA A 241 -9.88 -10.19 -58.55
N LEU A 242 -9.61 -11.50 -58.53
CA LEU A 242 -9.52 -12.25 -57.27
C LEU A 242 -8.26 -11.88 -56.48
N GLU A 243 -7.14 -11.66 -57.17
CA GLU A 243 -5.91 -11.16 -56.55
C GLU A 243 -6.14 -9.83 -55.84
N SER A 244 -6.83 -8.88 -56.48
CA SER A 244 -7.19 -7.60 -55.87
C SER A 244 -8.07 -7.79 -54.64
N LEU A 245 -9.10 -8.64 -54.72
CA LEU A 245 -10.06 -8.84 -53.64
C LEU A 245 -9.41 -9.45 -52.39
N ILE A 246 -8.56 -10.48 -52.56
CA ILE A 246 -7.84 -11.11 -51.44
C ILE A 246 -6.80 -10.14 -50.87
N CYS A 247 -6.13 -9.36 -51.73
CA CYS A 247 -5.21 -8.31 -51.29
C CYS A 247 -5.93 -7.23 -50.45
N ASP A 248 -7.08 -6.73 -50.92
CA ASP A 248 -7.90 -5.75 -50.21
C ASP A 248 -8.43 -6.31 -48.88
N TRP A 249 -8.86 -7.59 -48.85
CA TRP A 249 -9.22 -8.27 -47.61
C TRP A 249 -8.07 -8.33 -46.62
N ALA A 250 -6.90 -8.81 -47.05
CA ALA A 250 -5.73 -8.91 -46.18
C ALA A 250 -5.29 -7.54 -45.64
N LEU A 251 -5.29 -6.51 -46.50
CA LEU A 251 -4.97 -5.14 -46.09
C LEU A 251 -5.98 -4.59 -45.07
N ALA A 252 -7.28 -4.84 -45.24
CA ALA A 252 -8.29 -4.41 -44.28
C ALA A 252 -8.06 -5.04 -42.89
N GLN A 253 -7.69 -6.33 -42.84
CA GLN A 253 -7.37 -6.99 -41.57
C GLN A 253 -6.08 -6.45 -40.94
N LEU A 254 -5.02 -6.23 -41.74
CA LEU A 254 -3.76 -5.69 -41.23
C LEU A 254 -3.90 -4.23 -40.76
N ASN A 255 -4.70 -3.42 -41.44
CA ASN A 255 -5.06 -2.08 -40.97
C ASN A 255 -5.78 -2.16 -39.62
N ALA A 256 -6.69 -3.11 -39.44
CA ALA A 256 -7.35 -3.34 -38.16
C ALA A 256 -6.36 -3.73 -37.05
N PHE A 257 -5.33 -4.54 -37.34
CA PHE A 257 -4.26 -4.85 -36.38
C PHE A 257 -3.44 -3.62 -35.96
N ILE A 258 -3.26 -2.64 -36.84
CA ILE A 258 -2.56 -1.39 -36.53
C ILE A 258 -3.45 -0.47 -35.68
N VAL A 259 -4.73 -0.38 -36.03
CA VAL A 259 -5.65 0.63 -35.48
C VAL A 259 -6.22 0.22 -34.12
N TYR A 260 -6.59 -1.06 -33.90
CA TYR A 260 -7.20 -1.47 -32.64
C TYR A 260 -6.33 -1.25 -31.39
N PRO A 261 -5.01 -1.51 -31.40
CA PRO A 261 -4.13 -1.17 -30.28
C PRO A 261 -4.12 0.34 -29.97
N GLU A 262 -4.20 1.19 -30.99
CA GLU A 262 -4.29 2.64 -30.79
C GLU A 262 -5.66 3.07 -30.24
N ILE A 263 -6.74 2.39 -30.65
CA ILE A 263 -8.08 2.56 -30.05
C ILE A 263 -8.07 2.18 -28.57
N GLU A 264 -7.42 1.07 -28.20
CA GLU A 264 -7.29 0.66 -26.79
C GLU A 264 -6.55 1.72 -25.95
N LYS A 265 -5.45 2.26 -26.48
CA LYS A 265 -4.72 3.37 -25.84
C LYS A 265 -5.58 4.63 -25.71
N SER A 266 -6.33 4.97 -26.76
CA SER A 266 -7.25 6.12 -26.77
C SER A 266 -8.37 5.94 -25.73
N GLN A 267 -8.91 4.72 -25.59
CA GLN A 267 -9.91 4.40 -24.58
C GLN A 267 -9.35 4.47 -23.15
N ALA A 268 -8.11 4.04 -22.94
CA ALA A 268 -7.42 4.20 -21.66
C ALA A 268 -7.27 5.69 -21.30
N ARG A 269 -6.83 6.53 -22.26
CA ARG A 269 -6.76 7.98 -22.10
C ARG A 269 -8.12 8.61 -21.79
N ALA A 270 -9.18 8.17 -22.46
CA ALA A 270 -10.54 8.63 -22.18
C ALA A 270 -10.98 8.31 -20.73
N ASN A 271 -10.57 7.15 -20.21
CA ASN A 271 -10.83 6.78 -18.81
C ASN A 271 -10.05 7.68 -17.83
N GLU A 272 -8.76 7.95 -18.10
CA GLU A 272 -7.93 8.85 -17.29
C GLU A 272 -8.53 10.27 -17.21
N ILE A 273 -8.98 10.83 -18.35
CA ILE A 273 -9.67 12.13 -18.38
C ILE A 273 -10.97 12.06 -17.56
N GLY A 274 -11.74 10.96 -17.67
CA GLY A 274 -12.94 10.74 -16.87
C GLY A 274 -12.66 10.74 -15.36
N GLU A 275 -11.57 10.12 -14.92
CA GLU A 275 -11.14 10.16 -13.52
C GLU A 275 -10.71 11.57 -13.09
N ALA A 276 -9.98 12.30 -13.93
CA ALA A 276 -9.57 13.67 -13.66
C ALA A 276 -10.78 14.61 -13.50
N ILE A 277 -11.80 14.47 -14.36
CA ILE A 277 -13.07 15.20 -14.24
C ILE A 277 -13.75 14.89 -12.89
N ASN A 278 -13.83 13.61 -12.51
CA ASN A 278 -14.43 13.20 -11.24
C ASN A 278 -13.68 13.79 -10.04
N ASN A 279 -12.35 13.82 -10.08
CA ASN A 279 -11.52 14.42 -9.04
C ASN A 279 -11.74 15.93 -8.94
N ASN A 280 -11.85 16.64 -10.07
CA ASN A 280 -12.17 18.06 -10.12
C ASN A 280 -13.59 18.34 -9.56
N ILE A 281 -14.58 17.51 -9.87
CA ILE A 281 -15.94 17.63 -9.29
C ILE A 281 -15.90 17.44 -7.78
N ARG A 282 -15.17 16.43 -7.27
CA ARG A 282 -15.00 16.22 -5.82
C ARG A 282 -14.32 17.42 -5.16
N ARG A 283 -13.27 17.96 -5.78
CA ARG A 283 -12.58 19.17 -5.30
C ARG A 283 -13.52 20.37 -5.27
N MET A 284 -14.29 20.61 -6.32
CA MET A 284 -15.26 21.70 -6.36
C MET A 284 -16.32 21.58 -5.27
N LYS A 285 -16.86 20.37 -5.02
CA LYS A 285 -17.81 20.14 -3.92
C LYS A 285 -17.19 20.45 -2.56
N LEU A 286 -15.94 20.03 -2.33
CA LEU A 286 -15.21 20.37 -1.11
C LEU A 286 -15.05 21.89 -0.99
N LEU A 287 -14.59 22.57 -2.03
CA LEU A 287 -14.43 24.03 -2.02
C LEU A 287 -15.76 24.75 -1.75
N ASP A 288 -16.88 24.30 -2.33
CA ASP A 288 -18.20 24.86 -2.07
C ASP A 288 -18.62 24.72 -0.59
N THR A 289 -18.34 23.57 0.03
CA THR A 289 -18.58 23.40 1.47
C THR A 289 -17.70 24.32 2.33
N GLN A 290 -16.44 24.55 1.93
CA GLN A 290 -15.53 25.47 2.61
C GLN A 290 -16.00 26.93 2.46
N ILE A 291 -16.46 27.33 1.27
CA ILE A 291 -17.00 28.67 1.01
C ILE A 291 -18.25 28.95 1.87
N LYS A 292 -19.19 27.99 1.92
CA LYS A 292 -20.39 28.10 2.76
C LYS A 292 -20.04 28.23 4.23
N HIS A 293 -19.13 27.39 4.71
CA HIS A 293 -18.68 27.46 6.09
C HIS A 293 -18.00 28.79 6.42
N ASN A 294 -17.16 29.32 5.52
CA ASN A 294 -16.55 30.65 5.72
C ASN A 294 -17.59 31.76 5.72
N ALA A 295 -18.62 31.68 4.89
CA ALA A 295 -19.73 32.63 4.91
C ALA A 295 -20.56 32.55 6.21
N GLU A 296 -20.80 31.35 6.73
CA GLU A 296 -21.46 31.13 8.03
C GLU A 296 -20.62 31.72 9.17
N GLN A 297 -19.30 31.46 9.18
CA GLN A 297 -18.40 32.07 10.16
C GLN A 297 -18.44 33.60 10.06
N GLN A 298 -18.34 34.18 8.85
CA GLN A 298 -18.49 35.63 8.66
C GLN A 298 -19.80 36.16 9.23
N HIS A 299 -20.92 35.45 9.06
CA HIS A 299 -22.21 35.84 9.61
C HIS A 299 -22.20 35.84 11.14
N ILE A 300 -21.74 34.75 11.76
CA ILE A 300 -21.60 34.62 13.22
C ILE A 300 -20.73 35.76 13.77
N TYR A 301 -19.63 36.05 13.09
CA TYR A 301 -18.76 37.14 13.50
C TYR A 301 -19.47 38.52 13.30
N ASN A 302 -20.15 38.75 12.18
CA ASN A 302 -20.89 40.00 11.99
C ASN A 302 -22.01 40.23 13.03
N GLU A 303 -22.74 39.18 13.42
CA GLU A 303 -23.79 39.25 14.45
C GLU A 303 -23.21 39.46 15.85
N GLY A 304 -22.12 38.76 16.19
CA GLY A 304 -21.40 38.95 17.45
C GLY A 304 -20.85 40.38 17.58
N TYR A 305 -20.32 40.94 16.50
CA TYR A 305 -19.87 42.33 16.44
C TYR A 305 -21.03 43.34 16.61
N GLY A 306 -22.18 43.06 16.00
CA GLY A 306 -23.38 43.89 16.08
C GLY A 306 -23.96 43.98 17.50
N VAL A 307 -23.97 42.87 18.24
CA VAL A 307 -24.45 42.80 19.63
C VAL A 307 -23.45 43.39 20.63
N VAL A 308 -22.14 43.24 20.38
CA VAL A 308 -21.07 43.69 21.28
C VAL A 308 -20.86 45.22 21.26
N LYS A 309 -21.32 45.93 20.22
CA LYS A 309 -21.33 47.41 20.21
C LYS A 309 -22.16 48.05 21.33
N GLY A 310 -23.04 47.30 22.00
CA GLY A 310 -23.91 47.79 23.08
C GLY A 310 -23.35 47.66 24.51
N LYS A 311 -22.23 46.94 24.71
CA LYS A 311 -21.60 46.79 26.04
C LYS A 311 -20.08 46.95 25.89
N ASN A 312 -19.50 47.89 26.64
CA ASN A 312 -18.06 48.09 26.80
C ASN A 312 -17.35 46.83 27.30
N ILE A 313 -17.10 45.87 26.42
CA ILE A 313 -16.09 44.84 26.58
C ILE A 313 -14.99 45.21 25.59
N SER A 314 -14.06 46.02 26.08
CA SER A 314 -12.81 46.34 25.42
C SER A 314 -12.05 45.06 25.04
N ASN A 315 -11.66 44.94 23.77
CA ASN A 315 -10.45 44.24 23.31
C ASN A 315 -10.22 42.82 23.86
N ALA A 316 -11.10 41.86 23.55
CA ALA A 316 -10.70 40.46 23.60
C ALA A 316 -9.73 40.21 22.43
N THR A 317 -8.42 40.31 22.68
CA THR A 317 -7.38 40.03 21.68
C THR A 317 -7.46 38.56 21.26
N CYS A 318 -7.78 38.31 20.00
CA CYS A 318 -7.77 36.98 19.39
C CYS A 318 -6.56 36.85 18.45
N LEU A 319 -6.09 35.61 18.26
CA LEU A 319 -5.09 35.29 17.25
C LEU A 319 -5.80 34.64 16.07
N THR A 320 -5.65 35.21 14.90
CA THR A 320 -6.20 34.67 13.65
C THR A 320 -5.11 33.93 12.93
N PHE A 321 -5.41 32.72 12.48
CA PHE A 321 -4.50 31.90 11.71
C PHE A 321 -5.11 31.60 10.35
N MET A 322 -4.34 31.78 9.28
CA MET A 322 -4.74 31.37 7.93
C MET A 322 -3.83 30.26 7.41
N GLU A 323 -4.40 29.30 6.70
CA GLU A 323 -3.65 28.24 6.05
C GLU A 323 -2.72 28.84 4.99
N ALA A 324 -1.41 28.62 5.14
CA ALA A 324 -0.41 29.20 4.25
C ALA A 324 0.02 28.17 3.21
N SER A 325 -0.78 28.00 2.15
CA SER A 325 -0.52 27.02 1.09
C SER A 325 0.74 27.32 0.25
N ASP A 326 1.24 28.55 0.32
CA ASP A 326 2.44 29.03 -0.35
C ASP A 326 3.74 28.77 0.44
N ILE A 327 3.62 28.38 1.71
CA ILE A 327 4.76 27.99 2.53
C ILE A 327 4.96 26.48 2.42
N ALA A 328 6.20 26.08 2.15
CA ALA A 328 6.57 24.67 2.09
C ALA A 328 6.22 23.94 3.41
N PRO A 329 5.68 22.71 3.35
CA PRO A 329 5.45 21.89 4.53
C PRO A 329 6.72 21.72 5.35
N ILE A 330 6.57 21.63 6.67
CA ILE A 330 7.68 21.40 7.59
C ILE A 330 7.58 20.01 8.20
N THR A 331 8.73 19.39 8.43
CA THR A 331 8.80 18.14 9.20
C THR A 331 9.22 18.48 10.62
N VAL A 332 8.42 18.07 11.60
CA VAL A 332 8.73 18.27 13.02
C VAL A 332 8.69 16.93 13.77
N PRO A 333 9.46 16.78 14.86
CA PRO A 333 9.27 15.66 15.78
C PRO A 333 7.84 15.64 16.32
N ARG A 334 7.26 14.45 16.49
CA ARG A 334 5.91 14.33 17.09
C ARG A 334 5.83 14.91 18.50
N SER A 335 6.94 14.91 19.23
CA SER A 335 7.08 15.53 20.55
C SER A 335 6.99 17.06 20.53
N SER A 336 7.10 17.70 19.36
CA SER A 336 6.89 19.14 19.21
C SER A 336 5.41 19.51 19.07
N ILE A 337 4.51 18.53 18.92
CA ILE A 337 3.07 18.77 18.85
C ILE A 337 2.52 18.86 20.28
N THR A 338 2.00 20.03 20.64
CA THR A 338 1.54 20.32 22.00
C THR A 338 0.11 19.86 22.25
N ALA A 339 -0.78 20.09 21.27
CA ALA A 339 -2.19 19.75 21.38
C ALA A 339 -2.87 19.74 20.01
N ALA A 340 -3.92 18.93 19.88
CA ALA A 340 -4.93 19.14 18.84
C ALA A 340 -5.80 20.34 19.22
N VAL A 341 -6.12 21.18 18.23
CA VAL A 341 -7.05 22.30 18.41
C VAL A 341 -8.45 21.81 18.06
N SER A 342 -9.39 21.92 19.02
CA SER A 342 -10.74 21.35 18.88
C SER A 342 -11.47 21.87 17.63
N ALA A 343 -12.08 20.93 16.93
CA ALA A 343 -12.67 21.08 15.60
C ALA A 343 -13.96 21.91 15.53
N SER A 344 -14.44 22.51 16.62
CA SER A 344 -15.75 23.17 16.63
C SER A 344 -15.82 24.42 15.74
N ASN A 345 -14.68 25.03 15.38
CA ASN A 345 -14.64 26.26 14.58
C ASN A 345 -13.70 26.23 13.35
N THR A 346 -12.98 25.13 13.06
CA THR A 346 -11.72 25.25 12.29
C THR A 346 -11.36 24.11 11.36
N SER A 347 -12.09 22.99 11.35
CA SER A 347 -11.60 21.79 10.66
C SER A 347 -11.49 21.93 9.14
N ASN A 348 -12.30 22.79 8.50
CA ASN A 348 -12.33 22.94 7.04
C ASN A 348 -12.25 24.39 6.51
N ALA A 349 -12.22 25.41 7.37
CA ALA A 349 -12.39 26.82 6.98
C ALA A 349 -11.19 27.48 6.29
N GLY A 350 -9.98 26.94 6.43
CA GLY A 350 -8.74 27.63 6.05
C GLY A 350 -8.39 28.83 6.96
N VAL A 351 -9.29 29.20 7.89
CA VAL A 351 -9.09 30.21 8.94
C VAL A 351 -9.38 29.61 10.31
N ALA A 352 -8.53 29.89 11.30
CA ALA A 352 -8.65 29.41 12.66
C ALA A 352 -8.47 30.56 13.63
N VAL A 353 -9.43 30.73 14.53
CA VAL A 353 -9.40 31.78 15.54
C VAL A 353 -9.10 31.13 16.88
N VAL A 354 -8.02 31.57 17.52
CA VAL A 354 -7.64 31.14 18.87
C VAL A 354 -7.90 32.31 19.82
N THR A 355 -8.79 32.08 20.79
CA THR A 355 -9.07 33.07 21.83
C THR A 355 -7.88 33.22 22.78
N HIS A 356 -7.79 34.35 23.48
CA HIS A 356 -6.72 34.57 24.46
C HIS A 356 -6.66 33.48 25.55
N GLU A 357 -7.82 32.98 25.99
CA GLU A 357 -7.90 31.89 26.97
C GLU A 357 -7.45 30.54 26.41
N GLU A 358 -7.75 30.24 25.14
CA GLU A 358 -7.21 29.05 24.47
C GLU A 358 -5.70 29.16 24.24
N ALA A 359 -5.19 30.34 23.87
CA ALA A 359 -3.76 30.58 23.74
C ALA A 359 -3.04 30.35 25.09
N LYS A 360 -3.60 30.82 26.21
CA LYS A 360 -3.07 30.52 27.55
C LYS A 360 -3.09 29.03 27.86
N ARG A 361 -4.17 28.31 27.52
CA ARG A 361 -4.25 26.85 27.72
C ARG A 361 -3.21 26.10 26.89
N LEU A 362 -3.03 26.47 25.63
CA LEU A 362 -2.01 25.89 24.75
C LEU A 362 -0.60 26.13 25.32
N LEU A 363 -0.33 27.35 25.81
CA LEU A 363 0.94 27.71 26.42
C LEU A 363 1.18 27.00 27.77
N ALA A 364 0.14 26.84 28.59
CA ALA A 364 0.20 26.08 29.83
C ALA A 364 0.44 24.58 29.56
N ARG A 365 -0.19 24.03 28.52
CA ARG A 365 0.01 22.63 28.10
C ARG A 365 1.45 22.39 27.66
N ALA A 366 1.96 23.28 26.82
CA ALA A 366 3.36 23.34 26.37
C ALA A 366 4.36 23.34 27.54
N SER A 367 4.16 24.26 28.49
CA SER A 367 5.11 24.50 29.58
C SER A 367 5.06 23.44 30.69
N MET A 368 3.88 22.88 31.00
CA MET A 368 3.73 21.96 32.14
C MET A 368 3.79 20.47 31.78
N HIS A 369 3.26 20.05 30.62
CA HIS A 369 3.23 18.61 30.30
C HIS A 369 4.59 18.08 29.87
N ARG A 370 5.44 18.93 29.29
CA ARG A 370 6.73 18.53 28.72
C ARG A 370 7.78 18.14 29.78
N PRO A 371 8.01 18.93 30.86
CA PRO A 371 8.90 18.52 31.95
C PRO A 371 8.43 17.25 32.67
N LEU A 372 7.12 17.09 32.85
CA LEU A 372 6.53 15.91 33.47
C LEU A 372 6.67 14.65 32.61
N LEU A 373 6.52 14.78 31.29
CA LEU A 373 6.77 13.68 30.34
C LEU A 373 8.25 13.27 30.32
N TYR A 374 9.18 14.23 30.35
CA TYR A 374 10.62 13.91 30.45
C TYR A 374 10.96 13.25 31.79
N ALA A 375 10.43 13.76 32.91
CA ALA A 375 10.63 13.14 34.22
C ALA A 375 10.05 11.71 34.29
N ALA A 376 8.88 11.47 33.68
CA ALA A 376 8.28 10.14 33.59
C ALA A 376 9.10 9.19 32.70
N LEU A 377 9.66 9.70 31.60
CA LEU A 377 10.55 8.94 30.70
C LEU A 377 11.87 8.58 31.40
N ASP A 378 12.49 9.53 32.09
CA ASP A 378 13.71 9.29 32.88
C ASP A 378 13.46 8.23 33.96
N THR A 379 12.35 8.34 34.69
CA THR A 379 11.94 7.33 35.68
C THR A 379 11.73 5.95 35.06
N ALA A 380 11.18 5.89 33.83
CA ALA A 380 10.98 4.63 33.12
C ALA A 380 12.31 4.03 32.62
N LEU A 381 13.23 4.86 32.12
CA LEU A 381 14.56 4.44 31.70
C LEU A 381 15.40 3.95 32.88
N GLU A 382 15.34 4.62 34.03
CA GLU A 382 15.97 4.18 35.27
C GLU A 382 15.43 2.82 35.73
N LYS A 383 14.10 2.60 35.66
CA LYS A 383 13.49 1.30 35.96
C LYS A 383 13.97 0.19 35.01
N VAL A 384 14.08 0.48 33.71
CA VAL A 384 14.61 -0.48 32.73
C VAL A 384 16.07 -0.81 33.02
N GLN A 385 16.88 0.19 33.39
CA GLN A 385 18.27 -0.02 33.77
C GLN A 385 18.39 -0.85 35.05
N HIS A 386 17.55 -0.58 36.05
CA HIS A 386 17.48 -1.37 37.28
C HIS A 386 17.09 -2.83 37.03
N MET A 387 16.13 -3.09 36.14
CA MET A 387 15.75 -4.46 35.77
C MET A 387 16.90 -5.19 35.06
N LYS A 388 17.58 -4.52 34.10
CA LYS A 388 18.76 -5.10 33.44
C LYS A 388 19.85 -5.46 34.43
N ASN A 389 20.15 -4.56 35.37
CA ASN A 389 21.17 -4.81 36.39
C ASN A 389 20.78 -6.01 37.29
N LYS A 390 19.51 -6.11 37.68
CA LYS A 390 18.98 -7.22 38.47
C LYS A 390 19.05 -8.56 37.74
N ASP A 391 18.82 -8.56 36.42
CA ASP A 391 18.95 -9.78 35.60
C ASP A 391 20.41 -10.24 35.48
N THR A 392 21.37 -9.31 35.38
CA THR A 392 22.80 -9.64 35.46
C THR A 392 23.21 -10.17 36.83
N ASP A 393 22.71 -9.60 37.92
CA ASP A 393 22.99 -10.08 39.29
C ASP A 393 22.40 -11.48 39.55
N ASN A 394 21.22 -11.75 39.00
CA ASN A 394 20.62 -13.08 39.07
C ASN A 394 21.43 -14.10 38.23
N ALA A 395 21.95 -13.69 37.07
CA ALA A 395 22.78 -14.56 36.23
C ALA A 395 24.11 -14.93 36.91
N THR A 396 24.76 -13.98 37.61
CA THR A 396 25.99 -14.24 38.37
C THR A 396 25.73 -15.15 39.58
N LEU A 397 24.62 -14.95 40.30
CA LEU A 397 24.23 -15.82 41.42
C LEU A 397 23.95 -17.27 40.98
N ILE A 398 23.26 -17.45 39.84
CA ILE A 398 23.01 -18.78 39.27
C ILE A 398 24.32 -19.49 38.89
N GLN A 399 25.32 -18.75 38.39
CA GLN A 399 26.62 -19.31 38.05
C GLN A 399 27.39 -19.74 39.31
N GLN A 400 27.41 -18.92 40.36
CA GLN A 400 28.02 -19.28 41.65
C GLN A 400 27.39 -20.54 42.26
N LEU A 401 26.06 -20.63 42.26
CA LEU A 401 25.34 -21.82 42.75
C LEU A 401 25.66 -23.08 41.94
N ARG A 402 25.90 -22.96 40.62
CA ARG A 402 26.35 -24.11 39.80
C ARG A 402 27.75 -24.57 40.18
N ASP A 403 28.66 -23.62 40.41
CA ASP A 403 30.05 -23.92 40.76
C ASP A 403 30.12 -24.59 42.15
N GLU A 404 29.39 -24.06 43.15
CA GLU A 404 29.26 -24.69 44.48
C GLU A 404 28.69 -26.10 44.40
N ASN A 405 27.62 -26.30 43.62
CA ASN A 405 27.01 -27.62 43.44
C ASN A 405 27.96 -28.61 42.72
N GLY A 406 28.83 -28.10 41.85
CA GLY A 406 29.94 -28.85 41.25
C GLY A 406 30.96 -29.32 42.29
N VAL A 407 31.34 -28.46 43.23
CA VAL A 407 32.24 -28.80 44.35
C VAL A 407 31.61 -29.88 45.25
N VAL A 408 30.34 -29.72 45.62
CA VAL A 408 29.62 -30.69 46.47
C VAL A 408 29.52 -32.05 45.77
N ARG A 409 29.23 -32.09 44.47
CA ARG A 409 29.22 -33.35 43.70
C ARG A 409 30.58 -34.04 43.70
N LYS A 410 31.67 -33.29 43.59
CA LYS A 410 33.03 -33.84 43.64
C LYS A 410 33.32 -34.45 45.01
N GLN A 411 33.02 -33.72 46.09
CA GLN A 411 33.15 -34.22 47.46
C GLN A 411 32.33 -35.49 47.72
N ASN A 412 31.08 -35.53 47.24
CA ASN A 412 30.23 -36.72 47.37
C ASN A 412 30.80 -37.93 46.60
N ASN A 413 31.36 -37.72 45.41
CA ASN A 413 32.03 -38.79 44.65
C ASN A 413 33.28 -39.30 45.37
N ASP A 414 34.07 -38.41 45.98
CA ASP A 414 35.27 -38.79 46.73
C ASP A 414 34.88 -39.54 48.03
N MET A 415 33.83 -39.11 48.71
CA MET A 415 33.26 -39.84 49.86
C MET A 415 32.71 -41.21 49.47
N ALA A 416 32.04 -41.34 48.33
CA ALA A 416 31.55 -42.62 47.83
C ALA A 416 32.70 -43.60 47.52
N LYS A 417 33.82 -43.10 46.99
CA LYS A 417 35.04 -43.90 46.80
C LYS A 417 35.59 -44.38 48.14
N LEU A 418 35.72 -43.49 49.13
CA LEU A 418 36.19 -43.84 50.47
C LEU A 418 35.29 -44.89 51.14
N LEU A 419 33.97 -44.76 51.02
CA LEU A 419 33.00 -45.74 51.53
C LEU A 419 33.17 -47.11 50.85
N ASN A 420 33.40 -47.13 49.54
CA ASN A 420 33.63 -48.38 48.81
C ASN A 420 34.94 -49.04 49.25
N THR A 421 36.01 -48.27 49.44
CA THR A 421 37.29 -48.78 49.96
C THR A 421 37.13 -49.35 51.37
N ALA A 422 36.48 -48.60 52.27
CA ALA A 422 36.19 -49.06 53.63
C ALA A 422 35.31 -50.32 53.65
N LYS A 423 34.34 -50.43 52.73
CA LYS A 423 33.50 -51.61 52.57
C LYS A 423 34.30 -52.83 52.08
N THR A 424 35.24 -52.63 51.15
CA THR A 424 36.13 -53.71 50.71
C THR A 424 37.06 -54.19 51.83
N GLU A 425 37.58 -53.27 52.64
CA GLU A 425 38.41 -53.59 53.81
C GLU A 425 37.60 -54.32 54.88
N LEU A 426 36.37 -53.86 55.19
CA LEU A 426 35.47 -54.54 56.12
C LEU A 426 35.15 -55.96 55.66
N ASN A 427 34.89 -56.17 54.37
CA ASN A 427 34.64 -57.49 53.83
C ASN A 427 35.87 -58.41 53.93
N GLN A 428 37.08 -57.87 53.76
CA GLN A 428 38.33 -58.61 53.96
C GLN A 428 38.53 -59.00 55.42
N VAL A 429 38.30 -58.07 56.36
CA VAL A 429 38.38 -58.33 57.80
C VAL A 429 37.33 -59.37 58.22
N GLN A 430 36.10 -59.27 57.71
CA GLN A 430 35.05 -60.25 58.00
C GLN A 430 35.40 -61.64 57.47
N GLN A 431 35.95 -61.74 56.26
CA GLN A 431 36.45 -63.02 55.71
C GLN A 431 37.57 -63.63 56.56
N GLU A 432 38.47 -62.81 57.11
CA GLU A 432 39.53 -63.27 58.01
C GLU A 432 39.00 -63.64 59.40
N LEU A 433 37.95 -62.98 59.88
CA LEU A 433 37.28 -63.30 61.14
C LEU A 433 36.54 -64.63 61.05
N ASP A 434 35.79 -64.84 59.97
CA ASP A 434 35.00 -66.05 59.71
C ASP A 434 35.92 -67.28 59.53
N LYS A 435 37.13 -67.10 58.99
CA LYS A 435 38.15 -68.16 58.92
C LYS A 435 38.74 -68.54 60.28
N LYS A 436 38.71 -67.63 61.27
CA LYS A 436 39.33 -67.83 62.60
C LYS A 436 38.37 -68.29 63.68
N GLN A 437 37.05 -68.20 63.48
CA GLN A 437 36.06 -68.55 64.49
C GLN A 437 34.93 -69.42 63.93
N THR A 438 35.09 -70.73 64.01
CA THR A 438 33.93 -71.65 64.13
C THR A 438 34.19 -72.67 65.25
N PRO A 439 33.19 -72.92 66.14
CA PRO A 439 33.36 -72.80 67.60
C PRO A 439 32.74 -73.97 68.41
N ARG A 440 32.82 -73.92 69.75
CA ARG A 440 31.84 -74.55 70.67
C ARG A 440 31.59 -73.60 71.84
N GLN A 441 30.46 -72.87 71.87
CA GLN A 441 29.12 -73.26 72.35
C GLN A 441 29.07 -73.61 73.85
N ALA A 442 28.08 -73.27 74.66
CA ALA A 442 26.86 -72.45 74.57
C ALA A 442 26.11 -72.65 75.90
N SER A 443 25.44 -71.63 76.46
CA SER A 443 24.24 -71.70 77.33
C SER A 443 24.00 -70.33 77.99
N THR A 444 22.79 -69.76 78.17
CA THR A 444 21.42 -70.28 78.08
C THR A 444 20.42 -69.09 78.04
N ARG A 445 19.39 -69.19 77.15
CA ARG A 445 17.92 -68.93 77.29
C ARG A 445 17.39 -67.70 78.06
N GLY A 446 16.28 -67.05 77.69
CA GLY A 446 15.16 -67.31 76.75
C GLY A 446 14.35 -65.99 76.59
N VAL A 447 13.27 -65.82 75.84
CA VAL A 447 12.13 -66.65 75.37
C VAL A 447 11.52 -65.82 74.20
N HIS A 448 11.46 -66.27 72.92
CA HIS A 448 10.39 -67.05 72.24
C HIS A 448 9.00 -66.34 72.22
N GLN A 449 8.24 -66.22 71.12
CA GLN A 449 8.37 -66.74 69.74
C GLN A 449 7.20 -66.24 68.84
N THR A 450 7.39 -66.41 67.52
CA THR A 450 6.41 -66.79 66.46
C THR A 450 5.49 -65.72 65.80
N ILE A 451 5.23 -65.66 64.47
CA ILE A 451 5.30 -66.70 63.41
C ILE A 451 5.12 -66.13 61.95
N HIS A 452 5.61 -66.91 60.96
CA HIS A 452 5.26 -67.08 59.52
C HIS A 452 5.40 -66.01 58.41
N THR A 453 6.46 -66.21 57.59
CA THR A 453 6.55 -66.51 56.12
C THR A 453 5.82 -65.70 55.00
N PRO A 454 6.41 -65.65 53.76
CA PRO A 454 6.13 -64.72 52.63
C PRO A 454 5.11 -65.36 51.62
N PRO A 455 4.98 -65.04 50.30
CA PRO A 455 5.58 -64.06 49.36
C PRO A 455 4.53 -63.37 48.41
N GLY A 456 4.97 -62.68 47.33
CA GLY A 456 4.17 -62.61 46.08
C GLY A 456 3.92 -61.25 45.41
N THR A 457 4.65 -61.02 44.32
CA THR A 457 4.29 -60.47 42.98
C THR A 457 2.98 -59.68 42.74
N THR A 458 3.08 -58.61 41.90
CA THR A 458 2.25 -58.25 40.69
C THR A 458 2.14 -56.71 40.59
N ARG A 459 2.81 -55.98 39.68
CA ARG A 459 2.63 -55.78 38.21
C ARG A 459 1.33 -55.06 37.77
N ARG A 460 1.47 -53.81 37.29
CA ARG A 460 0.68 -53.12 36.22
C ARG A 460 1.43 -51.81 35.93
N ARG A 461 2.06 -51.50 34.79
CA ARG A 461 1.76 -51.57 33.34
C ARG A 461 0.57 -50.72 32.90
N LEU A 462 0.87 -49.62 32.20
CA LEU A 462 0.37 -49.15 30.89
C LEU A 462 1.00 -47.75 30.68
N SER A 463 2.05 -47.54 29.89
CA SER A 463 2.23 -47.58 28.42
C SER A 463 1.65 -46.39 27.65
N GLN A 464 2.57 -45.67 26.98
CA GLN A 464 2.50 -45.11 25.63
C GLN A 464 1.51 -43.94 25.42
N THR A 465 1.76 -42.94 24.55
CA THR A 465 2.33 -42.99 23.20
C THR A 465 3.08 -41.69 22.83
N ARG A 466 3.82 -41.81 21.73
CA ARG A 466 4.84 -40.94 21.16
C ARG A 466 4.41 -40.51 19.75
N GLY A 467 4.82 -39.30 19.33
CA GLY A 467 5.03 -38.90 17.94
C GLY A 467 3.90 -38.07 17.32
N LYS A 468 4.13 -37.14 16.38
CA LYS A 468 5.34 -36.70 15.64
C LYS A 468 4.94 -35.47 14.79
N GLN A 469 5.92 -34.58 14.56
CA GLN A 469 6.22 -33.78 13.34
C GLN A 469 5.17 -32.80 12.72
N THR A 470 5.49 -31.49 12.83
CA THR A 470 5.74 -30.43 11.78
C THR A 470 5.14 -30.56 10.35
N PRO A 471 5.07 -29.51 9.49
CA PRO A 471 5.12 -28.04 9.64
C PRO A 471 3.99 -27.28 8.88
N SER A 472 3.90 -25.95 9.07
CA SER A 472 3.68 -24.89 8.05
C SER A 472 3.66 -23.53 8.73
#